data_AF-A0A811PYB3-F1
#
_entry.id   AF-A0A811PYB3-F1
#
_cell.length_a   1.000
_cell.length_b   1.000
_cell.length_c   1.000
_cell.angle_alpha   90.00
_cell.angle_beta   90.00
_cell.angle_gamma   90.00
#
_symmetry.space_group_name_H-M   'P 1'
#
loop_
_entity.id
_entity.type
_entity.pdbx_description
1 polymer ?
#
loop_
_entity_poly.entity_id
_entity_poly.type
_entity_poly.pdbx_seq_one_letter_code
_entity_poly.pdbx_strand_id
1 'polypeptide(L)'
;MGTGYLSAFPSEFFDWVEAIKPVWAPYYTIHKIMQGLLDQYTVAGNSKALDMVVKMADYFSDRVKNVIQKYSIERHWESLNEETGGMNDVLYQLYTITNDLKHLTLAHLFDKPCFLGLLAVQADSINRLSFQHTHSSCHWCANELTISLILKQQIASFFMDTINSSHSYATGGTSAGEFWTDPKRLAGILSTENEESCTTYNMLKISRNLFRWTKEIAYADYYERALINGVLSIQRGTDPGVMIYMLPQAPGHSKAVSYHGWGTKYDSFWCCYGTGIESFSKLGDSIYFEEKGDSPALNIIQYIPSTYDWKAAGLTVTQKIKTLSSSDQYLQISLSISAKTKGQTAKLNVRIPSWTFADGAGATLNDKDLGSISPGSFLSITKQWNSDDHIALHFPIRLRTESIKDDRPEYASLQAVVFGPFVLAGLSTGDWDAKAGNGSAISDWITTVPPAHNSQLGASILIEPFDLPGTVITNNLTLSAQKSTDSLFNIVPGLDGNPNSVSLELGTKPGCFLVTGMNYSAGTKIQVSCKSSLQSIGGILEQAASFSQTDPLRQCHPISFVAKGMIRNFLLEPLYSLRDEFYTVYFNIGA
;
A
#
# COMPACT_ATOMS: atom_id res chain seq x y z
N MET A 1 -28.16 32.61 -4.92
CA MET A 1 -27.13 32.63 -6.00
C MET A 1 -26.41 33.97 -5.96
N GLY A 2 -25.11 34.01 -6.30
CA GLY A 2 -24.31 35.25 -6.33
C GLY A 2 -23.68 35.67 -5.00
N THR A 3 -23.81 34.86 -3.94
CA THR A 3 -23.29 35.17 -2.59
C THR A 3 -21.89 34.62 -2.33
N GLY A 4 -21.32 33.84 -3.25
CA GLY A 4 -20.07 33.08 -3.04
C GLY A 4 -20.28 31.71 -2.36
N TYR A 5 -21.48 31.43 -1.83
CA TYR A 5 -21.82 30.12 -1.28
C TYR A 5 -21.98 29.07 -2.39
N LEU A 6 -21.27 27.95 -2.25
CA LEU A 6 -21.34 26.79 -3.14
C LEU A 6 -21.33 25.50 -2.32
N SER A 7 -22.48 24.84 -2.25
CA SER A 7 -22.66 23.50 -1.66
C SER A 7 -23.97 22.88 -2.18
N ALA A 8 -24.12 21.56 -2.03
CA ALA A 8 -25.37 20.86 -2.30
C ALA A 8 -26.35 20.89 -1.10
N PHE A 9 -25.88 21.24 0.10
CA PHE A 9 -26.69 21.39 1.31
C PHE A 9 -26.92 22.88 1.65
N PRO A 10 -27.89 23.23 2.51
CA PRO A 10 -28.16 24.63 2.86
C PRO A 10 -27.12 25.23 3.81
N SER A 11 -26.97 26.56 3.81
CA SER A 11 -26.02 27.26 4.68
C SER A 11 -26.31 27.09 6.18
N GLU A 12 -27.53 26.68 6.55
CA GLU A 12 -27.96 26.40 7.93
C GLU A 12 -27.06 25.36 8.62
N PHE A 13 -26.47 24.43 7.87
CA PHE A 13 -25.57 23.44 8.45
C PHE A 13 -24.34 24.10 9.09
N PHE A 14 -23.85 25.20 8.54
CA PHE A 14 -22.79 25.98 9.17
C PHE A 14 -23.27 26.74 10.40
N ASP A 15 -24.54 27.18 10.42
CA ASP A 15 -25.12 27.80 11.62
C ASP A 15 -25.13 26.78 12.78
N TRP A 16 -25.36 25.50 12.48
CA TRP A 16 -25.29 24.42 13.47
C TRP A 16 -23.86 24.15 13.93
N VAL A 17 -22.88 24.05 13.03
CA VAL A 17 -21.45 23.90 13.41
C VAL A 17 -21.03 25.03 14.36
N GLU A 18 -21.30 26.28 13.97
CA GLU A 18 -20.89 27.48 14.72
C GLU A 18 -21.67 27.62 16.04
N ALA A 19 -22.87 27.04 16.10
CA ALA A 19 -23.66 26.87 17.32
C ALA A 19 -23.21 25.67 18.18
N ILE A 20 -22.20 24.89 17.76
CA ILE A 20 -21.74 23.64 18.40
C ILE A 20 -22.92 22.67 18.55
N LYS A 21 -23.66 22.51 17.45
CA LYS A 21 -24.73 21.52 17.33
C LYS A 21 -24.27 20.40 16.40
N PRO A 22 -24.66 19.14 16.68
CA PRO A 22 -24.30 18.03 15.82
C PRO A 22 -24.78 18.24 14.38
N VAL A 23 -23.86 18.10 13.43
CA VAL A 23 -24.11 18.14 11.99
C VAL A 23 -22.94 17.49 11.28
N TRP A 24 -23.18 16.79 10.19
CA TRP A 24 -22.14 15.98 9.57
C TRP A 24 -21.19 16.81 8.70
N ALA A 25 -19.99 17.09 9.21
CA ALA A 25 -18.81 17.56 8.48
C ALA A 25 -19.01 18.63 7.36
N PRO A 26 -19.70 19.77 7.58
CA PRO A 26 -19.94 20.76 6.52
C PRO A 26 -18.66 21.40 5.98
N TYR A 27 -17.70 21.73 6.86
CA TYR A 27 -16.43 22.34 6.46
C TYR A 27 -15.54 21.36 5.69
N TYR A 28 -15.54 20.07 6.04
CA TYR A 28 -14.87 19.03 5.26
C TYR A 28 -15.35 19.03 3.80
N THR A 29 -16.67 19.07 3.58
CA THR A 29 -17.25 19.03 2.23
C THR A 29 -16.82 20.25 1.42
N ILE A 30 -16.86 21.44 2.04
CA ILE A 30 -16.40 22.67 1.40
C ILE A 30 -14.92 22.62 1.07
N HIS A 31 -14.08 22.11 1.97
CA HIS A 31 -12.67 21.90 1.69
C HIS A 31 -12.48 21.06 0.42
N LYS A 32 -13.20 19.95 0.25
CA LYS A 32 -13.09 19.11 -0.96
C LYS A 32 -13.50 19.85 -2.23
N ILE A 33 -14.58 20.64 -2.18
CA ILE A 33 -15.01 21.47 -3.30
C ILE A 33 -13.95 22.54 -3.63
N MET A 34 -13.44 23.23 -2.61
CA MET A 34 -12.43 24.27 -2.78
C MET A 34 -11.13 23.70 -3.35
N GLN A 35 -10.65 22.55 -2.84
CA GLN A 35 -9.44 21.90 -3.35
C GLN A 35 -9.64 21.45 -4.79
N GLY A 36 -10.77 20.84 -5.13
CA GLY A 36 -11.07 20.45 -6.51
C GLY A 36 -11.12 21.65 -7.48
N LEU A 37 -11.70 22.78 -7.07
CA LEU A 37 -11.68 24.01 -7.86
C LEU A 37 -10.27 24.58 -8.02
N LEU A 38 -9.47 24.54 -6.96
CA LEU A 38 -8.09 24.99 -7.00
C LEU A 38 -7.24 24.10 -7.92
N ASP A 39 -7.43 22.78 -7.87
CA ASP A 39 -6.75 21.81 -8.72
C ASP A 39 -7.12 21.97 -10.21
N GLN A 40 -8.38 22.30 -10.51
CA GLN A 40 -8.80 22.67 -11.87
C GLN A 40 -8.01 23.89 -12.41
N TYR A 41 -7.65 24.83 -11.55
CA TYR A 41 -6.80 25.95 -11.94
C TYR A 41 -5.33 25.56 -12.04
N THR A 42 -4.76 24.92 -11.01
CA THR A 42 -3.32 24.64 -10.95
C THR A 42 -2.87 23.58 -11.96
N VAL A 43 -3.73 22.59 -12.27
CA VAL A 43 -3.42 21.50 -13.20
C VAL A 43 -3.93 21.79 -14.62
N ALA A 44 -5.17 22.31 -14.75
CA ALA A 44 -5.81 22.48 -16.06
C ALA A 44 -5.90 23.94 -16.53
N GLY A 45 -5.42 24.92 -15.74
CA GLY A 45 -5.42 26.34 -16.12
C GLY A 45 -6.81 26.99 -16.16
N ASN A 46 -7.82 26.41 -15.48
CA ASN A 46 -9.18 26.91 -15.52
C ASN A 46 -9.39 28.14 -14.61
N SER A 47 -9.25 29.35 -15.17
CA SER A 47 -9.44 30.60 -14.42
C SER A 47 -10.85 30.77 -13.82
N LYS A 48 -11.90 30.20 -14.42
CA LYS A 48 -13.25 30.26 -13.85
C LYS A 48 -13.32 29.51 -12.52
N ALA A 49 -12.61 28.40 -12.40
CA ALA A 49 -12.55 27.64 -11.15
C ALA A 49 -11.81 28.44 -10.05
N LEU A 50 -10.73 29.16 -10.43
CA LEU A 50 -10.05 30.08 -9.53
C LEU A 50 -11.00 31.18 -9.01
N ASP A 51 -11.76 31.82 -9.90
CA ASP A 51 -12.74 32.86 -9.51
C ASP A 51 -13.80 32.31 -8.54
N MET A 52 -14.22 31.05 -8.74
CA MET A 52 -15.20 30.39 -7.86
C MET A 52 -14.61 30.13 -6.47
N VAL A 53 -13.39 29.59 -6.36
CA VAL A 53 -12.78 29.31 -5.06
C VAL A 53 -12.43 30.58 -4.29
N VAL A 54 -12.04 31.67 -4.97
CA VAL A 54 -11.84 32.99 -4.35
C VAL A 54 -13.15 33.50 -3.75
N LYS A 55 -14.26 33.44 -4.50
CA LYS A 55 -15.59 33.84 -3.98
C LYS A 55 -16.07 32.98 -2.81
N MET A 56 -15.75 31.69 -2.82
CA MET A 56 -16.01 30.82 -1.67
C MET A 56 -15.18 31.25 -0.46
N ALA A 57 -13.89 31.51 -0.64
CA ALA A 57 -13.00 31.96 0.43
C ALA A 57 -13.47 33.30 1.02
N ASP A 58 -13.91 34.24 0.20
CA ASP A 58 -14.51 35.51 0.66
C ASP A 58 -15.77 35.26 1.52
N TYR A 59 -16.69 34.42 1.05
CA TYR A 59 -17.90 34.06 1.78
C TYR A 59 -17.59 33.48 3.17
N PHE A 60 -16.68 32.50 3.24
CA PHE A 60 -16.30 31.88 4.51
C PHE A 60 -15.44 32.80 5.38
N SER A 61 -14.66 33.72 4.80
CA SER A 61 -13.93 34.75 5.54
C SER A 61 -14.88 35.64 6.32
N ASP A 62 -15.92 36.15 5.65
CA ASP A 62 -16.90 37.03 6.29
C ASP A 62 -17.76 36.27 7.31
N ARG A 63 -18.09 35.02 7.01
CA ARG A 63 -18.80 34.14 7.94
C ARG A 63 -18.01 33.91 9.23
N VAL A 64 -16.74 33.50 9.14
CA VAL A 64 -15.89 33.28 10.32
C VAL A 64 -15.70 34.57 11.11
N LYS A 65 -15.50 35.73 10.45
CA LYS A 65 -15.44 37.02 11.13
C LYS A 65 -16.72 37.30 11.93
N ASN A 66 -17.89 37.02 11.36
CA ASN A 66 -19.17 37.21 12.04
C ASN A 66 -19.32 36.29 13.27
N VAL A 67 -18.85 35.03 13.18
CA VAL A 67 -18.82 34.11 14.32
C VAL A 67 -17.96 34.66 15.45
N ILE A 68 -16.76 35.13 15.12
CA ILE A 68 -15.81 35.68 16.10
C ILE A 68 -16.37 36.96 16.75
N GLN A 69 -16.96 37.84 15.95
CA GLN A 69 -17.56 39.09 16.46
C GLN A 69 -18.81 38.84 17.32
N LYS A 70 -19.63 37.86 16.97
CA LYS A 70 -20.87 37.53 17.69
C LYS A 70 -20.60 36.73 18.97
N TYR A 71 -19.59 35.87 18.95
CA TYR A 71 -19.28 34.96 20.05
C TYR A 71 -17.88 35.21 20.61
N SER A 72 -16.85 34.58 20.03
CA SER A 72 -15.43 34.82 20.33
C SER A 72 -14.54 34.01 19.35
N ILE A 73 -13.22 34.19 19.43
CA ILE A 73 -12.27 33.36 18.67
C ILE A 73 -12.19 31.93 19.22
N GLU A 74 -12.30 31.77 20.54
CA GLU A 74 -12.34 30.47 21.19
C GLU A 74 -13.57 29.68 20.75
N ARG A 75 -14.72 30.34 20.61
CA ARG A 75 -15.94 29.72 20.07
C ARG A 75 -15.73 29.18 18.65
N HIS A 76 -15.04 29.95 17.80
CA HIS A 76 -14.70 29.51 16.45
C HIS A 76 -13.85 28.23 16.51
N TRP A 77 -12.76 28.22 17.27
CA TRP A 77 -11.91 27.02 17.39
C TRP A 77 -12.62 25.82 18.04
N GLU A 78 -13.52 26.05 18.99
CA GLU A 78 -14.34 25.00 19.58
C GLU A 78 -15.27 24.35 18.54
N SER A 79 -15.81 25.15 17.60
CA SER A 79 -16.61 24.64 16.49
C SER A 79 -15.81 23.77 15.50
N LEU A 80 -14.47 23.96 15.42
CA LEU A 80 -13.57 23.13 14.62
C LEU A 80 -13.22 21.78 15.28
N ASN A 81 -13.87 21.44 16.40
CA ASN A 81 -13.91 20.06 16.89
C ASN A 81 -14.75 19.17 15.97
N GLU A 82 -15.69 19.75 15.20
CA GLU A 82 -16.30 19.06 14.06
C GLU A 82 -15.30 18.94 12.90
N GLU A 83 -15.53 17.99 12.00
CA GLU A 83 -14.59 17.72 10.91
C GLU A 83 -14.50 18.87 9.89
N THR A 84 -13.29 19.42 9.73
CA THR A 84 -12.99 20.53 8.80
C THR A 84 -12.15 20.10 7.60
N GLY A 85 -11.61 18.88 7.59
CA GLY A 85 -10.63 18.45 6.59
C GLY A 85 -9.39 19.36 6.58
N GLY A 86 -8.97 19.77 5.38
CA GLY A 86 -7.81 20.64 5.12
C GLY A 86 -8.20 22.04 4.67
N MET A 87 -9.19 22.65 5.35
CA MET A 87 -9.57 24.04 5.06
C MET A 87 -8.38 25.00 5.14
N ASN A 88 -7.51 24.82 6.14
CA ASN A 88 -6.27 25.60 6.25
C ASN A 88 -5.34 25.37 5.05
N ASP A 89 -5.11 24.12 4.63
CA ASP A 89 -4.27 23.76 3.48
C ASP A 89 -4.69 24.48 2.20
N VAL A 90 -5.95 24.31 1.79
CA VAL A 90 -6.45 24.89 0.54
C VAL A 90 -6.39 26.41 0.56
N LEU A 91 -6.61 27.05 1.70
CA LEU A 91 -6.53 28.50 1.86
C LEU A 91 -5.09 29.01 1.80
N TYR A 92 -4.13 28.27 2.38
CA TYR A 92 -2.72 28.58 2.23
C TYR A 92 -2.26 28.43 0.77
N GLN A 93 -2.66 27.36 0.08
CA GLN A 93 -2.38 27.20 -1.36
C GLN A 93 -2.99 28.35 -2.17
N LEU A 94 -4.24 28.72 -1.88
CA LEU A 94 -4.92 29.85 -2.53
C LEU A 94 -4.18 31.17 -2.29
N TYR A 95 -3.66 31.40 -1.08
CA TYR A 95 -2.80 32.54 -0.79
C TYR A 95 -1.53 32.54 -1.65
N THR A 96 -0.87 31.39 -1.84
CA THR A 96 0.35 31.33 -2.67
C THR A 96 0.10 31.76 -4.13
N ILE A 97 -1.12 31.57 -4.63
CA ILE A 97 -1.53 31.90 -5.99
C ILE A 97 -2.00 33.35 -6.11
N THR A 98 -2.79 33.81 -5.13
CA THR A 98 -3.50 35.11 -5.20
C THR A 98 -2.75 36.25 -4.51
N ASN A 99 -1.86 35.91 -3.56
CA ASN A 99 -1.17 36.85 -2.67
C ASN A 99 -2.12 37.76 -1.86
N ASP A 100 -3.39 37.36 -1.67
CA ASP A 100 -4.35 38.09 -0.85
C ASP A 100 -4.27 37.67 0.63
N LEU A 101 -3.88 38.62 1.49
CA LEU A 101 -3.74 38.42 2.93
C LEU A 101 -5.04 37.96 3.64
N LYS A 102 -6.21 38.15 3.04
CA LYS A 102 -7.47 37.61 3.56
C LYS A 102 -7.46 36.08 3.56
N HIS A 103 -6.94 35.46 2.51
CA HIS A 103 -6.84 34.00 2.41
C HIS A 103 -5.89 33.46 3.47
N LEU A 104 -4.77 34.15 3.69
CA LEU A 104 -3.79 33.81 4.72
C LEU A 104 -4.37 33.92 6.13
N THR A 105 -5.09 35.01 6.41
CA THR A 105 -5.74 35.23 7.70
C THR A 105 -6.78 34.16 7.97
N LEU A 106 -7.59 33.81 6.96
CA LEU A 106 -8.59 32.76 7.10
C LEU A 106 -7.92 31.39 7.31
N ALA A 107 -6.83 31.08 6.61
CA ALA A 107 -6.09 29.84 6.80
C ALA A 107 -5.65 29.66 8.26
N HIS A 108 -5.10 30.71 8.88
CA HIS A 108 -4.74 30.71 10.30
C HIS A 108 -5.91 30.52 11.26
N LEU A 109 -7.10 31.01 10.91
CA LEU A 109 -8.29 30.79 11.73
C LEU A 109 -8.74 29.31 11.69
N PHE A 110 -8.36 28.56 10.65
CA PHE A 110 -8.56 27.10 10.57
C PHE A 110 -7.40 26.27 11.16
N ASP A 111 -6.30 26.89 11.57
CA ASP A 111 -5.24 26.21 12.31
C ASP A 111 -5.69 25.97 13.75
N LYS A 112 -5.84 24.70 14.14
CA LYS A 112 -6.40 24.33 15.44
C LYS A 112 -5.34 24.36 16.55
N PRO A 113 -5.41 25.30 17.52
CA PRO A 113 -4.35 25.44 18.52
C PRO A 113 -4.24 24.23 19.46
N CYS A 114 -5.36 23.56 19.79
CA CYS A 114 -5.33 22.41 20.69
C CYS A 114 -4.65 21.16 20.09
N PHE A 115 -4.44 21.15 18.77
CA PHE A 115 -3.73 20.07 18.08
C PHE A 115 -2.29 20.50 17.77
N LEU A 116 -2.14 21.61 17.02
CA LEU A 116 -0.82 22.10 16.62
C LEU A 116 0.02 22.56 17.82
N GLY A 117 -0.60 23.13 18.86
CA GLY A 117 0.09 23.56 20.07
C GLY A 117 0.69 22.41 20.87
N LEU A 118 0.00 21.25 20.95
CA LEU A 118 0.52 20.06 21.62
C LEU A 118 1.70 19.46 20.85
N LEU A 119 1.59 19.38 19.53
CA LEU A 119 2.69 18.92 18.68
C LEU A 119 3.88 19.89 18.70
N ALA A 120 3.64 21.21 18.82
CA ALA A 120 4.68 22.23 18.93
C ALA A 120 5.49 22.12 20.22
N VAL A 121 4.88 21.65 21.32
CA VAL A 121 5.60 21.34 22.57
C VAL A 121 6.08 19.89 22.64
N GLN A 122 6.03 19.15 21.52
CA GLN A 122 6.45 17.75 21.42
C GLN A 122 5.73 16.82 22.42
N ALA A 123 4.44 17.09 22.67
CA ALA A 123 3.60 16.24 23.49
C ALA A 123 2.83 15.24 22.62
N ASP A 124 3.05 13.94 22.86
CA ASP A 124 2.21 12.90 22.29
C ASP A 124 0.88 12.84 23.04
N SER A 125 -0.16 13.40 22.43
CA SER A 125 -1.55 13.30 22.89
C SER A 125 -2.46 12.80 21.77
N ILE A 126 -1.88 12.08 20.81
CA ILE A 126 -2.55 11.73 19.55
C ILE A 126 -3.76 10.81 19.81
N ASN A 127 -3.65 9.90 20.79
CA ASN A 127 -4.73 9.02 21.25
C ASN A 127 -5.94 9.77 21.86
N ARG A 128 -5.73 10.98 22.37
CA ARG A 128 -6.76 11.82 23.02
C ARG A 128 -7.46 12.77 22.05
N LEU A 129 -7.08 12.75 20.78
CA LEU A 129 -7.68 13.58 19.72
C LEU A 129 -8.95 12.96 19.13
N SER A 130 -9.64 12.10 19.90
CA SER A 130 -10.80 11.29 19.53
C SER A 130 -11.99 12.06 18.94
N PHE A 131 -11.92 13.39 18.91
CA PHE A 131 -12.88 14.28 18.26
C PHE A 131 -12.61 14.49 16.76
N GLN A 132 -11.49 14.00 16.21
CA GLN A 132 -11.14 14.15 14.81
C GLN A 132 -10.79 12.79 14.20
N HIS A 133 -11.45 12.44 13.10
CA HIS A 133 -11.03 11.35 12.24
C HIS A 133 -9.57 11.56 11.84
N THR A 134 -8.76 10.48 11.88
CA THR A 134 -7.30 10.56 11.73
C THR A 134 -6.84 11.30 10.48
N HIS A 135 -7.59 11.23 9.37
CA HIS A 135 -7.28 11.97 8.15
C HIS A 135 -7.38 13.49 8.30
N SER A 136 -8.35 14.00 9.07
CA SER A 136 -8.52 15.44 9.29
C SER A 136 -7.32 16.07 9.99
N SER A 137 -6.71 15.32 10.92
CA SER A 137 -5.51 15.71 11.66
C SER A 137 -4.23 15.75 10.81
N CYS A 138 -4.24 15.43 9.52
CA CYS A 138 -3.03 15.37 8.68
C CYS A 138 -2.89 16.53 7.66
N HIS A 139 -3.86 17.45 7.58
CA HIS A 139 -3.92 18.46 6.49
C HIS A 139 -3.17 19.78 6.76
N TRP A 140 -2.23 19.86 7.70
CA TRP A 140 -1.63 21.15 8.13
C TRP A 140 -0.18 21.37 7.62
N CYS A 141 0.43 20.36 6.99
CA CYS A 141 1.88 20.35 6.68
C CYS A 141 2.25 20.86 5.28
N ALA A 142 1.34 21.43 4.48
CA ALA A 142 1.60 21.58 3.04
C ALA A 142 2.20 22.91 2.58
N ASN A 143 2.16 23.98 3.38
CA ASN A 143 2.48 25.32 2.87
C ASN A 143 3.56 26.07 3.67
N GLU A 144 4.46 26.74 2.96
CA GLU A 144 5.73 27.31 3.45
C GLU A 144 5.61 28.68 4.16
N LEU A 145 4.42 29.28 4.24
CA LEU A 145 4.34 30.75 4.19
C LEU A 145 4.04 31.56 5.46
N THR A 146 4.04 31.04 6.71
CA THR A 146 3.69 31.94 7.84
C THR A 146 4.12 31.58 9.25
N ILE A 147 4.07 30.31 9.65
CA ILE A 147 4.85 29.89 10.82
C ILE A 147 6.29 29.73 10.33
N SER A 148 7.29 30.12 11.13
CA SER A 148 8.70 29.86 10.80
C SER A 148 8.82 28.44 10.25
N LEU A 149 9.36 28.29 9.03
CA LEU A 149 9.51 27.00 8.36
C LEU A 149 10.10 25.94 9.31
N ILE A 150 10.99 26.38 10.19
CA ILE A 150 11.61 25.60 11.27
C ILE A 150 10.56 25.00 12.22
N LEU A 151 9.60 25.80 12.72
CA LEU A 151 8.58 25.30 13.64
C LEU A 151 7.63 24.34 12.92
N LYS A 152 7.24 24.60 11.67
CA LYS A 152 6.42 23.64 10.88
C LYS A 152 7.14 22.32 10.67
N GLN A 153 8.42 22.37 10.28
CA GLN A 153 9.25 21.19 10.13
C GLN A 153 9.35 20.41 11.44
N GLN A 154 9.59 21.09 12.58
CA GLN A 154 9.67 20.44 13.89
C GLN A 154 8.36 19.74 14.28
N ILE A 155 7.21 20.40 14.11
CA ILE A 155 5.89 19.84 14.42
C ILE A 155 5.61 18.63 13.52
N ALA A 156 5.84 18.76 12.21
CA ALA A 156 5.60 17.70 11.23
C ALA A 156 6.55 16.51 11.43
N SER A 157 7.84 16.75 11.69
CA SER A 157 8.82 15.70 11.99
C SER A 157 8.45 14.97 13.28
N PHE A 158 8.13 15.69 14.36
CA PHE A 158 7.69 15.08 15.61
C PHE A 158 6.43 14.22 15.42
N PHE A 159 5.44 14.73 14.70
CA PHE A 159 4.23 13.97 14.38
C PHE A 159 4.55 12.69 13.61
N MET A 160 5.36 12.79 12.54
CA MET A 160 5.78 11.66 11.73
C MET A 160 6.54 10.61 12.54
N ASP A 161 7.46 11.04 13.39
CA ASP A 161 8.28 10.18 14.23
C ASP A 161 7.44 9.45 15.29
N THR A 162 6.49 10.16 15.91
CA THR A 162 5.51 9.55 16.82
C THR A 162 4.69 8.49 16.09
N ILE A 163 4.06 8.81 14.96
CA ILE A 163 3.24 7.84 14.21
C ILE A 163 4.06 6.63 13.78
N ASN A 164 5.27 6.81 13.25
CA ASN A 164 6.13 5.72 12.79
C ASN A 164 6.65 4.83 13.95
N SER A 165 6.88 5.42 15.12
CA SER A 165 7.46 4.70 16.26
C SER A 165 6.43 3.97 17.11
N SER A 166 5.16 4.41 17.14
CA SER A 166 4.14 3.87 18.05
C SER A 166 2.78 3.52 17.42
N HIS A 167 2.42 4.05 16.25
CA HIS A 167 1.09 3.90 15.66
C HIS A 167 1.06 3.29 14.24
N SER A 168 2.20 2.87 13.69
CA SER A 168 2.27 2.37 12.31
C SER A 168 2.43 0.85 12.23
N TYR A 169 1.68 0.25 11.31
CA TYR A 169 1.84 -1.14 10.90
C TYR A 169 3.01 -1.29 9.90
N ALA A 170 3.38 -2.53 9.57
CA ALA A 170 4.51 -2.85 8.69
C ALA A 170 4.30 -2.34 7.26
N THR A 171 3.04 -2.15 6.86
CA THR A 171 2.63 -1.55 5.59
C THR A 171 2.95 -0.05 5.50
N GLY A 172 3.26 0.61 6.62
CA GLY A 172 3.34 2.06 6.74
C GLY A 172 1.98 2.74 6.99
N GLY A 173 0.88 1.99 6.92
CA GLY A 173 -0.45 2.46 7.32
C GLY A 173 -0.59 2.57 8.84
N THR A 174 -1.66 3.21 9.28
CA THR A 174 -1.92 3.50 10.70
C THR A 174 -3.43 3.51 10.96
N SER A 175 -3.86 3.74 12.20
CA SER A 175 -5.25 3.81 12.67
C SER A 175 -6.01 2.47 12.71
N ALA A 176 -6.99 2.42 13.60
CA ALA A 176 -7.96 1.35 13.74
C ALA A 176 -9.33 1.95 14.02
N GLY A 177 -10.34 1.56 13.25
CA GLY A 177 -11.68 2.16 13.32
C GLY A 177 -11.68 3.67 13.11
N GLU A 178 -10.76 4.19 12.26
CA GLU A 178 -10.56 5.63 11.97
C GLU A 178 -9.90 6.44 13.08
N PHE A 179 -9.45 5.81 14.17
CA PHE A 179 -8.82 6.47 15.32
C PHE A 179 -7.40 5.96 15.55
N TRP A 180 -6.56 6.82 16.13
CA TRP A 180 -5.32 6.40 16.78
C TRP A 180 -5.63 6.00 18.22
N THR A 181 -5.27 4.79 18.59
CA THR A 181 -5.39 4.27 19.96
C THR A 181 -4.15 4.63 20.78
N ASP A 182 -4.06 4.11 22.00
CA ASP A 182 -2.85 4.21 22.81
C ASP A 182 -1.58 3.76 22.06
N PRO A 183 -0.44 4.44 22.26
CA PRO A 183 0.81 4.13 21.59
C PRO A 183 1.30 2.73 21.96
N LYS A 184 1.88 2.03 20.98
CA LYS A 184 2.45 0.68 21.16
C LYS A 184 1.44 -0.36 21.70
N ARG A 185 0.21 -0.33 21.19
CA ARG A 185 -0.86 -1.31 21.50
C ARG A 185 -1.42 -2.01 20.26
N LEU A 186 -0.71 -1.99 19.14
CA LEU A 186 -1.27 -2.34 17.83
C LEU A 186 -1.70 -3.80 17.71
N ALA A 187 -1.07 -4.71 18.46
CA ALA A 187 -1.41 -6.13 18.37
C ALA A 187 -2.81 -6.43 18.89
N GLY A 188 -3.28 -5.68 19.88
CA GLY A 188 -4.61 -5.88 20.49
C GLY A 188 -5.78 -5.38 19.63
N ILE A 189 -5.48 -4.71 18.52
CA ILE A 189 -6.46 -4.04 17.66
C ILE A 189 -6.35 -4.49 16.19
N LEU A 190 -5.64 -5.59 15.92
CA LEU A 190 -5.66 -6.23 14.61
C LEU A 190 -7.09 -6.74 14.33
N SER A 191 -7.71 -6.18 13.30
CA SER A 191 -9.11 -6.32 12.96
C SER A 191 -9.33 -6.15 11.45
N THR A 192 -10.57 -6.21 11.00
CA THR A 192 -10.93 -5.92 9.60
C THR A 192 -11.00 -4.42 9.30
N GLU A 193 -11.04 -3.58 10.34
CA GLU A 193 -11.18 -2.12 10.23
C GLU A 193 -9.88 -1.41 10.63
N ASN A 194 -8.74 -1.83 10.08
CA ASN A 194 -7.47 -1.12 10.25
C ASN A 194 -7.10 -0.36 8.99
N GLU A 195 -6.17 0.59 9.12
CA GLU A 195 -5.52 1.25 7.99
C GLU A 195 -6.52 1.90 7.02
N GLU A 196 -7.22 2.93 7.51
CA GLU A 196 -8.03 3.78 6.64
C GLU A 196 -7.18 4.35 5.50
N SER A 197 -7.70 4.23 4.28
CA SER A 197 -7.01 4.68 3.06
C SER A 197 -6.76 6.20 3.05
N CYS A 198 -7.72 6.99 3.54
CA CYS A 198 -7.57 8.44 3.68
C CYS A 198 -6.40 8.84 4.56
N THR A 199 -6.13 8.08 5.62
CA THR A 199 -5.07 8.38 6.56
C THR A 199 -3.71 8.13 5.92
N THR A 200 -3.54 6.99 5.25
CA THR A 200 -2.33 6.69 4.47
C THR A 200 -2.06 7.76 3.41
N TYR A 201 -3.09 8.17 2.66
CA TYR A 201 -2.96 9.24 1.67
C TYR A 201 -2.47 10.57 2.26
N ASN A 202 -3.01 10.99 3.40
CA ASN A 202 -2.58 12.24 4.01
C ASN A 202 -1.20 12.11 4.68
N MET A 203 -0.84 10.94 5.22
CA MET A 203 0.53 10.68 5.67
C MET A 203 1.55 10.78 4.53
N LEU A 204 1.21 10.31 3.32
CA LEU A 204 2.03 10.52 2.13
C LEU A 204 2.23 12.01 1.82
N LYS A 205 1.19 12.85 1.94
CA LYS A 205 1.33 14.31 1.78
C LYS A 205 2.33 14.90 2.79
N ILE A 206 2.25 14.49 4.06
CA ILE A 206 3.17 14.94 5.12
C ILE A 206 4.60 14.51 4.80
N SER A 207 4.81 13.21 4.56
CA SER A 207 6.11 12.63 4.20
C SER A 207 6.74 13.33 2.98
N ARG A 208 5.94 13.60 1.94
CA ARG A 208 6.38 14.35 0.75
C ARG A 208 6.88 15.76 1.09
N ASN A 209 6.14 16.51 1.91
CA ASN A 209 6.53 17.87 2.26
C ASN A 209 7.73 17.90 3.21
N LEU A 210 7.80 16.95 4.15
CA LEU A 210 9.00 16.74 4.96
C LEU A 210 10.22 16.45 4.09
N PHE A 211 10.11 15.56 3.10
CA PHE A 211 11.18 15.31 2.15
C PHE A 211 11.58 16.58 1.37
N ARG A 212 10.61 17.40 0.94
CA ARG A 212 10.91 18.69 0.25
C ARG A 212 11.71 19.65 1.13
N TRP A 213 11.46 19.66 2.44
CA TRP A 213 12.15 20.56 3.37
C TRP A 213 13.50 20.02 3.84
N THR A 214 13.59 18.73 4.15
CA THR A 214 14.75 18.13 4.83
C THR A 214 15.66 17.33 3.90
N LYS A 215 15.09 16.77 2.82
CA LYS A 215 15.72 15.80 1.91
C LYS A 215 16.18 14.52 2.60
N GLU A 216 15.64 14.21 3.77
CA GLU A 216 15.99 13.00 4.51
C GLU A 216 15.39 11.75 3.85
N ILE A 217 16.23 10.72 3.68
CA ILE A 217 15.85 9.47 3.02
C ILE A 217 14.77 8.71 3.79
N ALA A 218 14.70 8.88 5.11
CA ALA A 218 13.66 8.28 5.95
C ALA A 218 12.24 8.61 5.46
N TYR A 219 12.02 9.84 4.97
CA TYR A 219 10.72 10.24 4.43
C TYR A 219 10.43 9.61 3.07
N ALA A 220 11.45 9.46 2.22
CA ALA A 220 11.31 8.76 0.94
C ALA A 220 11.06 7.26 1.12
N ASP A 221 11.69 6.63 2.12
CA ASP A 221 11.49 5.23 2.48
C ASP A 221 10.07 4.98 3.04
N TYR A 222 9.58 5.89 3.88
CA TYR A 222 8.18 5.85 4.32
C TYR A 222 7.24 5.96 3.12
N TYR A 223 7.49 6.92 2.21
CA TYR A 223 6.66 7.11 1.03
C TYR A 223 6.61 5.86 0.15
N GLU A 224 7.77 5.23 -0.11
CA GLU A 224 7.87 3.97 -0.86
C GLU A 224 7.04 2.86 -0.19
N ARG A 225 7.19 2.70 1.13
CA ARG A 225 6.49 1.66 1.90
C ARG A 225 4.98 1.85 1.89
N ALA A 226 4.48 3.03 2.22
CA ALA A 226 3.06 3.35 2.29
C ALA A 226 2.40 3.36 0.90
N LEU A 227 3.12 3.78 -0.14
CA LEU A 227 2.64 3.69 -1.52
C LEU A 227 2.46 2.24 -1.96
N ILE A 228 3.50 1.41 -1.83
CA ILE A 228 3.50 0.03 -2.31
C ILE A 228 2.51 -0.85 -1.53
N ASN A 229 2.50 -0.73 -0.20
CA ASN A 229 1.75 -1.67 0.65
C ASN A 229 0.38 -1.13 1.06
N GLY A 230 0.22 0.19 1.16
CA GLY A 230 -1.06 0.85 1.44
C GLY A 230 -1.80 1.17 0.15
N VAL A 231 -1.33 2.17 -0.60
CA VAL A 231 -2.08 2.72 -1.76
C VAL A 231 -2.29 1.69 -2.89
N LEU A 232 -1.28 0.91 -3.28
CA LEU A 232 -1.48 -0.09 -4.34
C LEU A 232 -2.35 -1.28 -3.88
N SER A 233 -2.55 -1.46 -2.58
CA SER A 233 -3.39 -2.53 -2.02
C SER A 233 -4.87 -2.22 -2.04
N ILE A 234 -5.27 -0.96 -2.19
CA ILE A 234 -6.66 -0.52 -1.98
C ILE A 234 -7.54 -0.59 -3.22
N GLN A 235 -7.01 -0.91 -4.40
CA GLN A 235 -7.80 -1.09 -5.61
C GLN A 235 -7.91 -2.57 -5.98
N ARG A 236 -9.12 -3.04 -6.31
CA ARG A 236 -9.38 -4.46 -6.61
C ARG A 236 -8.65 -4.96 -7.88
N GLY A 237 -8.26 -4.06 -8.78
CA GLY A 237 -7.45 -4.34 -9.96
C GLY A 237 -8.22 -5.05 -11.09
N THR A 238 -8.99 -6.10 -10.78
CA THR A 238 -9.89 -6.79 -11.74
C THR A 238 -11.05 -5.90 -12.19
N ASP A 239 -11.47 -5.00 -11.31
CA ASP A 239 -12.51 -4.00 -11.54
C ASP A 239 -11.93 -2.59 -11.33
N PRO A 240 -11.57 -1.86 -12.40
CA PRO A 240 -11.05 -0.51 -12.30
C PRO A 240 -12.03 0.41 -11.53
N GLY A 241 -11.50 1.16 -10.55
CA GLY A 241 -12.30 2.08 -9.74
C GLY A 241 -13.00 1.45 -8.53
N VAL A 242 -12.93 0.13 -8.32
CA VAL A 242 -13.42 -0.52 -7.10
C VAL A 242 -12.34 -0.47 -6.02
N MET A 243 -12.62 0.20 -4.91
CA MET A 243 -11.68 0.44 -3.82
C MET A 243 -12.21 -0.04 -2.46
N ILE A 244 -11.31 -0.34 -1.54
CA ILE A 244 -11.62 -0.57 -0.12
C ILE A 244 -11.53 0.73 0.69
N TYR A 245 -12.19 0.75 1.84
CA TYR A 245 -12.05 1.82 2.83
C TYR A 245 -10.88 1.54 3.79
N MET A 246 -10.96 0.39 4.47
CA MET A 246 -9.99 -0.13 5.43
C MET A 246 -9.16 -1.23 4.78
N LEU A 247 -7.86 -1.32 5.13
CA LEU A 247 -6.98 -2.41 4.75
C LEU A 247 -6.83 -3.40 5.93
N PRO A 248 -7.56 -4.53 5.93
CA PRO A 248 -7.59 -5.47 7.06
C PRO A 248 -6.21 -5.96 7.46
N GLN A 249 -5.95 -5.98 8.77
CA GLN A 249 -4.73 -6.54 9.37
C GLN A 249 -5.02 -7.76 10.25
N ALA A 250 -6.29 -8.12 10.43
CA ALA A 250 -6.69 -9.32 11.17
C ALA A 250 -6.11 -10.60 10.54
N PRO A 251 -5.65 -11.55 11.36
CA PRO A 251 -5.09 -12.80 10.86
C PRO A 251 -6.15 -13.66 10.17
N GLY A 252 -5.83 -14.11 8.96
CA GLY A 252 -6.68 -15.00 8.16
C GLY A 252 -8.01 -14.39 7.76
N HIS A 253 -8.01 -13.09 7.45
CA HIS A 253 -9.15 -12.32 6.93
C HIS A 253 -8.89 -11.83 5.50
N SER A 254 -9.91 -11.25 4.86
CA SER A 254 -9.87 -10.81 3.46
C SER A 254 -10.30 -9.35 3.32
N LYS A 255 -9.77 -8.64 2.32
CA LYS A 255 -10.23 -7.29 1.93
C LYS A 255 -11.69 -7.29 1.47
N ALA A 256 -12.19 -8.43 0.99
CA ALA A 256 -13.57 -8.60 0.58
C ALA A 256 -14.53 -8.82 1.77
N VAL A 257 -14.01 -9.17 2.95
CA VAL A 257 -14.81 -9.53 4.14
C VAL A 257 -14.44 -8.61 5.30
N SER A 258 -14.92 -7.37 5.22
CA SER A 258 -14.84 -6.36 6.27
C SER A 258 -16.18 -5.60 6.35
N TYR A 259 -16.34 -4.68 7.32
CA TYR A 259 -17.58 -3.92 7.45
C TYR A 259 -17.85 -3.08 6.20
N HIS A 260 -16.81 -2.49 5.61
CA HIS A 260 -16.89 -1.76 4.35
C HIS A 260 -16.73 -2.64 3.11
N GLY A 261 -15.85 -3.65 3.18
CA GLY A 261 -15.47 -4.50 2.05
C GLY A 261 -14.98 -3.70 0.84
N TRP A 262 -15.14 -4.31 -0.34
CA TRP A 262 -15.01 -3.59 -1.61
C TRP A 262 -16.25 -2.73 -1.84
N GLY A 263 -16.04 -1.45 -2.16
CA GLY A 263 -17.16 -0.59 -2.55
C GLY A 263 -17.75 -0.99 -3.91
N THR A 264 -18.75 -0.22 -4.33
CA THR A 264 -19.46 -0.40 -5.60
C THR A 264 -19.27 0.82 -6.48
N LYS A 265 -19.41 0.62 -7.80
CA LYS A 265 -19.19 1.67 -8.80
C LYS A 265 -20.13 2.88 -8.64
N TYR A 266 -21.36 2.68 -8.16
CA TYR A 266 -22.39 3.71 -8.16
C TYR A 266 -23.04 3.96 -6.80
N ASP A 267 -22.75 3.16 -5.78
CA ASP A 267 -23.46 3.23 -4.48
C ASP A 267 -22.52 3.39 -3.27
N SER A 268 -21.20 3.46 -3.49
CA SER A 268 -20.21 3.67 -2.43
C SER A 268 -19.57 5.07 -2.53
N PHE A 269 -20.07 6.01 -1.72
CA PHE A 269 -19.66 7.42 -1.70
C PHE A 269 -18.88 7.80 -0.44
N TRP A 270 -17.97 6.93 -0.03
CA TRP A 270 -17.13 7.14 1.16
C TRP A 270 -15.98 8.12 0.89
N CYS A 271 -15.42 8.71 1.95
CA CYS A 271 -14.23 9.56 1.86
C CYS A 271 -13.06 8.86 1.14
N CYS A 272 -12.84 7.57 1.43
CA CYS A 272 -11.77 6.77 0.84
C CYS A 272 -11.92 6.57 -0.68
N TYR A 273 -13.15 6.64 -1.22
CA TYR A 273 -13.36 6.60 -2.66
C TYR A 273 -12.85 7.87 -3.35
N GLY A 274 -13.16 9.04 -2.78
CA GLY A 274 -12.64 10.32 -3.28
C GLY A 274 -11.11 10.35 -3.21
N THR A 275 -10.56 10.00 -2.06
CA THR A 275 -9.12 9.95 -1.83
C THR A 275 -8.40 8.91 -2.70
N GLY A 276 -9.02 7.75 -2.91
CA GLY A 276 -8.47 6.70 -3.77
C GLY A 276 -8.35 7.17 -5.22
N ILE A 277 -9.38 7.84 -5.75
CA ILE A 277 -9.32 8.44 -7.10
C ILE A 277 -8.14 9.43 -7.20
N GLU A 278 -7.99 10.32 -6.22
CA GLU A 278 -6.87 11.26 -6.19
C GLU A 278 -5.52 10.51 -6.13
N SER A 279 -5.39 9.49 -5.29
CA SER A 279 -4.17 8.70 -5.12
C SER A 279 -3.71 8.05 -6.42
N PHE A 280 -4.61 7.37 -7.12
CA PHE A 280 -4.30 6.69 -8.38
C PHE A 280 -4.07 7.66 -9.55
N SER A 281 -4.62 8.87 -9.49
CA SER A 281 -4.36 9.91 -10.49
C SER A 281 -2.93 10.48 -10.43
N LYS A 282 -2.23 10.29 -9.30
CA LYS A 282 -0.96 10.98 -9.01
C LYS A 282 0.18 10.05 -8.58
N LEU A 283 0.15 8.77 -8.94
CA LEU A 283 1.22 7.80 -8.60
C LEU A 283 2.64 8.25 -9.02
N GLY A 284 2.76 9.14 -10.01
CA GLY A 284 4.04 9.70 -10.47
C GLY A 284 4.51 10.98 -9.77
N ASP A 285 3.72 11.58 -8.88
CA ASP A 285 3.93 12.95 -8.35
C ASP A 285 5.13 13.12 -7.41
N SER A 286 5.69 11.98 -6.95
CA SER A 286 6.74 11.91 -5.95
C SER A 286 7.87 10.95 -6.36
N ILE A 287 8.05 10.75 -7.67
CA ILE A 287 9.21 10.02 -8.20
C ILE A 287 10.45 10.93 -8.24
N TYR A 288 10.25 12.17 -8.68
CA TYR A 288 11.31 13.15 -8.98
C TYR A 288 11.08 14.47 -8.26
N PHE A 289 12.12 15.04 -7.64
CA PHE A 289 12.09 16.36 -7.00
C PHE A 289 13.21 17.23 -7.56
N GLU A 290 12.82 18.31 -8.23
CA GLU A 290 13.73 19.27 -8.84
C GLU A 290 14.12 20.38 -7.86
N GLU A 291 15.40 20.75 -7.88
CA GLU A 291 15.93 21.93 -7.22
C GLU A 291 16.45 22.92 -8.25
N LYS A 292 15.96 24.15 -8.17
CA LYS A 292 16.39 25.25 -9.04
C LYS A 292 17.66 25.89 -8.46
N GLY A 293 18.59 26.24 -9.35
CA GLY A 293 19.84 26.92 -9.04
C GLY A 293 20.72 27.01 -10.28
N ASP A 294 21.92 27.59 -10.13
CA ASP A 294 22.87 27.74 -11.25
C ASP A 294 23.28 26.39 -11.87
N SER A 295 23.34 25.34 -11.02
CA SER A 295 23.42 23.94 -11.45
C SER A 295 22.14 23.23 -10.99
N PRO A 296 21.16 22.99 -11.88
CA PRO A 296 19.92 22.35 -11.49
C PRO A 296 20.20 20.96 -10.92
N ALA A 297 19.47 20.58 -9.87
CA ALA A 297 19.56 19.26 -9.28
C ALA A 297 18.24 18.49 -9.40
N LEU A 298 18.34 17.17 -9.60
CA LEU A 298 17.20 16.26 -9.65
C LEU A 298 17.40 15.14 -8.63
N ASN A 299 16.49 15.06 -7.67
CA ASN A 299 16.44 13.97 -6.69
C ASN A 299 15.47 12.89 -7.18
N ILE A 300 15.96 11.68 -7.41
CA ILE A 300 15.16 10.49 -7.72
C ILE A 300 14.93 9.73 -6.42
N ILE A 301 13.68 9.66 -5.97
CA ILE A 301 13.34 9.03 -4.70
C ILE A 301 12.48 7.77 -4.84
N GLN A 302 11.87 7.50 -5.99
CA GLN A 302 11.14 6.25 -6.22
C GLN A 302 11.66 5.53 -7.47
N TYR A 303 11.69 4.20 -7.39
CA TYR A 303 12.14 3.31 -8.47
C TYR A 303 10.95 2.74 -9.25
N ILE A 304 10.23 3.61 -9.96
CA ILE A 304 9.05 3.29 -10.77
C ILE A 304 9.36 3.55 -12.26
N PRO A 305 9.05 2.62 -13.18
CA PRO A 305 9.35 2.81 -14.60
C PRO A 305 8.69 4.08 -15.13
N SER A 306 9.50 5.03 -15.62
CA SER A 306 9.01 6.36 -15.97
C SER A 306 10.01 7.12 -16.85
N THR A 307 9.53 8.21 -17.45
CA THR A 307 10.35 9.16 -18.22
C THR A 307 10.06 10.56 -17.71
N TYR A 308 11.11 11.29 -17.36
CA TYR A 308 11.03 12.64 -16.82
C TYR A 308 11.68 13.65 -17.77
N ASP A 309 10.91 14.63 -18.24
CA ASP A 309 11.40 15.75 -19.05
C ASP A 309 11.95 16.85 -18.13
N TRP A 310 13.25 16.81 -17.88
CA TRP A 310 13.95 17.73 -17.00
C TRP A 310 14.31 19.03 -17.74
N LYS A 311 13.30 19.92 -17.84
CA LYS A 311 13.39 21.15 -18.62
C LYS A 311 14.50 22.11 -18.16
N ALA A 312 14.71 22.27 -16.85
CA ALA A 312 15.71 23.22 -16.35
C ALA A 312 17.16 22.83 -16.68
N ALA A 313 17.42 21.54 -16.92
CA ALA A 313 18.72 21.02 -17.36
C ALA A 313 18.79 20.73 -18.87
N GLY A 314 17.68 20.84 -19.60
CA GLY A 314 17.59 20.39 -21.00
C GLY A 314 17.80 18.89 -21.19
N LEU A 315 17.48 18.07 -20.18
CA LEU A 315 17.70 16.63 -20.14
C LEU A 315 16.39 15.84 -20.12
N THR A 316 16.46 14.56 -20.45
CA THR A 316 15.38 13.59 -20.23
C THR A 316 15.97 12.38 -19.52
N VAL A 317 15.34 11.99 -18.41
CA VAL A 317 15.77 10.84 -17.60
C VAL A 317 14.75 9.72 -17.79
N THR A 318 15.18 8.57 -18.30
CA THR A 318 14.35 7.38 -18.43
C THR A 318 14.78 6.34 -17.42
N GLN A 319 13.85 5.90 -16.58
CA GLN A 319 14.06 4.87 -15.58
C GLN A 319 13.41 3.56 -16.01
N LYS A 320 14.18 2.48 -16.02
CA LYS A 320 13.73 1.10 -16.22
C LYS A 320 14.11 0.25 -15.02
N ILE A 321 13.23 -0.64 -14.60
CA ILE A 321 13.46 -1.58 -13.50
C ILE A 321 13.25 -2.99 -14.04
N LYS A 322 14.18 -3.89 -13.74
CA LYS A 322 14.01 -5.32 -14.05
C LYS A 322 12.90 -5.88 -13.18
N THR A 323 11.96 -6.61 -13.78
CA THR A 323 10.92 -7.34 -13.03
C THR A 323 11.57 -8.22 -11.97
N LEU A 324 11.13 -8.07 -10.73
CA LEU A 324 11.68 -8.76 -9.58
C LEU A 324 10.96 -10.08 -9.34
N SER A 325 11.73 -11.13 -9.04
CA SER A 325 11.25 -12.44 -8.61
C SER A 325 11.83 -12.82 -7.24
N SER A 326 11.26 -13.82 -6.58
CA SER A 326 11.73 -14.29 -5.28
C SER A 326 13.13 -14.91 -5.31
N SER A 327 13.63 -15.32 -6.48
CA SER A 327 14.99 -15.84 -6.66
C SER A 327 16.05 -14.76 -6.94
N ASP A 328 15.63 -13.54 -7.27
CA ASP A 328 16.54 -12.43 -7.49
C ASP A 328 17.17 -11.97 -6.16
N GLN A 329 18.48 -11.77 -6.16
CA GLN A 329 19.23 -11.26 -5.01
C GLN A 329 19.37 -9.73 -5.02
N TYR A 330 19.04 -9.10 -6.15
CA TYR A 330 19.23 -7.67 -6.39
C TYR A 330 18.03 -7.06 -7.10
N LEU A 331 17.61 -5.87 -6.65
CA LEU A 331 16.79 -4.97 -7.44
C LEU A 331 17.70 -4.24 -8.43
N GLN A 332 17.44 -4.40 -9.73
CA GLN A 332 18.24 -3.79 -10.80
C GLN A 332 17.49 -2.64 -11.45
N ILE A 333 18.11 -1.45 -11.44
CA ILE A 333 17.58 -0.24 -12.06
C ILE A 333 18.56 0.27 -13.11
N SER A 334 18.01 0.74 -14.22
CA SER A 334 18.74 1.40 -15.29
C SER A 334 18.16 2.80 -15.48
N LEU A 335 19.02 3.81 -15.39
CA LEU A 335 18.71 5.20 -15.73
C LEU A 335 19.44 5.56 -17.01
N SER A 336 18.71 5.98 -18.04
CA SER A 336 19.26 6.46 -19.30
C SER A 336 19.01 7.96 -19.43
N ILE A 337 20.03 8.72 -19.78
CA ILE A 337 19.96 10.18 -19.90
C ILE A 337 20.03 10.56 -21.37
N SER A 338 19.07 11.38 -21.83
CA SER A 338 19.10 11.99 -23.16
C SER A 338 19.24 13.50 -23.02
N ALA A 339 20.16 14.13 -23.77
CA ALA A 339 20.38 15.57 -23.73
C ALA A 339 19.84 16.25 -24.99
N LYS A 340 18.99 17.28 -24.82
CA LYS A 340 18.49 18.11 -25.93
C LYS A 340 19.53 19.16 -26.37
N THR A 341 20.39 19.58 -25.45
CA THR A 341 21.43 20.59 -25.67
C THR A 341 22.75 20.12 -25.07
N LYS A 342 23.88 20.43 -25.72
CA LYS A 342 25.20 20.17 -25.14
C LYS A 342 25.54 21.24 -24.11
N GLY A 343 25.99 20.85 -22.92
CA GLY A 343 26.82 21.71 -22.06
C GLY A 343 26.24 22.27 -20.77
N GLN A 344 25.07 21.85 -20.28
CA GLN A 344 24.62 22.23 -18.93
C GLN A 344 25.09 21.21 -17.90
N THR A 345 25.87 21.67 -16.91
CA THR A 345 26.22 20.88 -15.73
C THR A 345 24.98 20.72 -14.86
N ALA A 346 24.65 19.49 -14.50
CA ALA A 346 23.49 19.18 -13.66
C ALA A 346 23.83 18.10 -12.64
N LYS A 347 23.16 18.15 -11.49
CA LYS A 347 23.37 17.22 -10.37
C LYS A 347 22.23 16.22 -10.30
N LEU A 348 22.54 14.93 -10.39
CA LEU A 348 21.58 13.85 -10.20
C LEU A 348 21.81 13.20 -8.83
N ASN A 349 20.79 13.18 -7.99
CA ASN A 349 20.81 12.52 -6.69
C ASN A 349 19.92 11.29 -6.73
N VAL A 350 20.52 10.12 -6.54
CA VAL A 350 19.83 8.83 -6.60
C VAL A 350 19.70 8.28 -5.18
N ARG A 351 18.48 8.05 -4.70
CA ARG A 351 18.24 7.53 -3.33
C ARG A 351 18.80 6.14 -3.18
N ILE A 352 19.59 5.88 -2.16
CA ILE A 352 19.96 4.53 -1.75
C ILE A 352 18.97 4.09 -0.66
N PRO A 353 18.06 3.13 -0.92
CA PRO A 353 17.02 2.76 0.04
C PRO A 353 17.60 2.26 1.37
N SER A 354 17.03 2.63 2.53
CA SER A 354 17.60 2.17 3.82
C SER A 354 17.38 0.67 4.07
N TRP A 355 16.48 0.01 3.33
CA TRP A 355 16.27 -1.43 3.44
C TRP A 355 17.34 -2.25 2.72
N THR A 356 18.20 -1.63 1.88
CA THR A 356 19.28 -2.35 1.19
C THR A 356 20.50 -2.53 2.08
N PHE A 357 21.41 -3.42 1.66
CA PHE A 357 22.65 -3.69 2.37
C PHE A 357 23.81 -3.02 1.66
N ALA A 358 24.77 -2.48 2.41
CA ALA A 358 25.98 -1.89 1.84
C ALA A 358 26.82 -2.94 1.08
N ASP A 359 26.86 -4.16 1.61
CA ASP A 359 27.52 -5.30 0.96
C ASP A 359 26.75 -5.75 -0.28
N GLY A 360 27.40 -5.68 -1.44
CA GLY A 360 26.82 -6.00 -2.75
C GLY A 360 26.02 -4.86 -3.41
N ALA A 361 25.77 -3.75 -2.72
CA ALA A 361 25.22 -2.56 -3.38
C ALA A 361 26.26 -1.94 -4.29
N GLY A 362 25.85 -1.54 -5.49
CA GLY A 362 26.74 -0.87 -6.43
C GLY A 362 26.01 -0.05 -7.46
N ALA A 363 26.76 0.88 -8.05
CA ALA A 363 26.30 1.82 -9.03
C ALA A 363 27.41 2.08 -10.03
N THR A 364 27.09 2.03 -11.31
CA THR A 364 28.04 2.34 -12.38
C THR A 364 27.52 3.49 -13.22
N LEU A 365 28.43 4.31 -13.74
CA LEU A 365 28.17 5.32 -14.77
C LEU A 365 28.99 4.96 -16.01
N ASN A 366 28.33 4.61 -17.11
CA ASN A 366 28.98 4.15 -18.34
C ASN A 366 30.01 3.04 -18.05
N ASP A 367 29.58 2.01 -17.31
CA ASP A 367 30.38 0.86 -16.87
C ASP A 367 31.54 1.16 -15.92
N LYS A 368 31.67 2.41 -15.45
CA LYS A 368 32.64 2.78 -14.41
C LYS A 368 31.99 2.81 -13.05
N ASP A 369 32.57 2.11 -12.09
CA ASP A 369 32.12 2.09 -10.70
C ASP A 369 32.14 3.50 -10.08
N LEU A 370 31.05 3.85 -9.38
CA LEU A 370 30.88 5.10 -8.65
C LEU A 370 31.36 5.00 -7.19
N GLY A 371 31.82 3.81 -6.77
CA GLY A 371 32.45 3.58 -5.47
C GLY A 371 31.45 3.13 -4.40
N SER A 372 31.85 3.31 -3.14
CA SER A 372 31.09 2.79 -1.99
C SER A 372 29.72 3.46 -1.84
N ILE A 373 28.68 2.64 -1.74
CA ILE A 373 27.30 3.06 -1.51
C ILE A 373 26.95 2.95 -0.03
N SER A 374 26.26 3.95 0.51
CA SER A 374 25.75 3.95 1.88
C SER A 374 24.22 3.90 1.90
N PRO A 375 23.59 2.83 2.42
CA PRO A 375 22.14 2.76 2.61
C PRO A 375 21.60 3.95 3.40
N GLY A 376 20.43 4.46 3.02
CA GLY A 376 19.81 5.61 3.69
C GLY A 376 20.43 6.97 3.31
N SER A 377 21.15 7.04 2.19
CA SER A 377 21.78 8.27 1.69
C SER A 377 21.45 8.55 0.23
N PHE A 378 21.95 9.67 -0.31
CA PHE A 378 21.93 9.96 -1.74
C PHE A 378 23.29 9.69 -2.38
N LEU A 379 23.29 8.98 -3.50
CA LEU A 379 24.42 9.00 -4.44
C LEU A 379 24.28 10.23 -5.34
N SER A 380 25.16 11.20 -5.15
CA SER A 380 25.18 12.47 -5.89
C SER A 380 26.17 12.43 -7.05
N ILE A 381 25.71 12.65 -8.28
CA ILE A 381 26.52 12.68 -9.49
C ILE A 381 26.38 14.05 -10.14
N THR A 382 27.46 14.82 -10.21
CA THR A 382 27.46 16.15 -10.86
C THR A 382 28.37 16.12 -12.07
N LYS A 383 27.80 16.32 -13.26
CA LYS A 383 28.57 16.37 -14.51
C LYS A 383 27.82 17.13 -15.60
N GLN A 384 28.51 17.35 -16.72
CA GLN A 384 27.87 17.65 -17.99
C GLN A 384 27.37 16.34 -18.60
N TRP A 385 26.05 16.19 -18.70
CA TRP A 385 25.41 14.96 -19.16
C TRP A 385 25.37 14.90 -20.70
N ASN A 386 25.62 13.70 -21.24
CA ASN A 386 25.54 13.39 -22.66
C ASN A 386 24.38 12.41 -22.93
N SER A 387 23.91 12.35 -24.17
CA SER A 387 22.75 11.53 -24.57
C SER A 387 22.93 10.01 -24.48
N ASP A 388 24.15 9.55 -24.24
CA ASP A 388 24.49 8.13 -24.10
C ASP A 388 24.88 7.78 -22.65
N ASP A 389 24.73 8.73 -21.71
CA ASP A 389 25.04 8.46 -20.32
C ASP A 389 24.02 7.50 -19.71
N HIS A 390 24.54 6.44 -19.10
CA HIS A 390 23.78 5.38 -18.47
C HIS A 390 24.26 5.14 -17.05
N ILE A 391 23.31 5.04 -16.13
CA ILE A 391 23.56 4.65 -14.74
C ILE A 391 22.89 3.31 -14.51
N ALA A 392 23.66 2.32 -14.08
CA ALA A 392 23.13 1.06 -13.58
C ALA A 392 23.22 1.03 -12.06
N LEU A 393 22.14 0.67 -11.39
CA LEU A 393 22.08 0.49 -9.94
C LEU A 393 21.69 -0.95 -9.64
N HIS A 394 22.36 -1.57 -8.67
CA HIS A 394 21.96 -2.85 -8.13
C HIS A 394 21.92 -2.78 -6.60
N PHE A 395 20.74 -3.03 -6.04
CA PHE A 395 20.52 -2.99 -4.60
C PHE A 395 20.22 -4.39 -4.08
N PRO A 396 21.06 -4.95 -3.18
CA PRO A 396 20.76 -6.20 -2.49
C PRO A 396 19.36 -6.14 -1.87
N ILE A 397 18.55 -7.15 -2.14
CA ILE A 397 17.19 -7.29 -1.64
C ILE A 397 17.05 -8.64 -0.96
N ARG A 398 16.56 -8.64 0.30
CA ARG A 398 16.49 -9.83 1.15
C ARG A 398 15.21 -9.83 1.97
N LEU A 399 14.86 -11.02 2.47
CA LEU A 399 13.82 -11.20 3.47
C LEU A 399 14.29 -10.70 4.84
N ARG A 400 13.38 -10.08 5.58
CA ARG A 400 13.55 -9.64 6.96
C ARG A 400 12.22 -9.75 7.69
N THR A 401 12.26 -9.73 9.02
CA THR A 401 11.05 -9.60 9.85
C THR A 401 10.97 -8.23 10.49
N GLU A 402 9.76 -7.75 10.75
CA GLU A 402 9.48 -6.54 11.51
C GLU A 402 8.48 -6.84 12.62
N SER A 403 8.85 -6.57 13.88
CA SER A 403 7.93 -6.68 15.01
C SER A 403 6.80 -5.66 14.90
N ILE A 404 5.60 -6.08 15.29
CA ILE A 404 4.48 -5.15 15.50
C ILE A 404 4.87 -4.10 16.55
N LYS A 405 4.33 -2.88 16.43
CA LYS A 405 4.52 -1.83 17.44
C LYS A 405 3.63 -2.11 18.64
N ASP A 406 4.08 -3.04 19.48
CA ASP A 406 3.46 -3.39 20.75
C ASP A 406 4.53 -3.59 21.82
N ASP A 407 4.36 -3.00 23.00
CA ASP A 407 5.33 -3.11 24.10
C ASP A 407 5.02 -4.22 25.10
N ARG A 408 3.91 -4.94 24.92
CA ARG A 408 3.51 -6.03 25.81
C ARG A 408 4.28 -7.31 25.50
N PRO A 409 4.84 -8.00 26.50
CA PRO A 409 5.65 -9.19 26.29
C PRO A 409 4.93 -10.32 25.54
N GLU A 410 3.62 -10.48 25.70
CA GLU A 410 2.83 -11.52 25.05
C GLU A 410 2.73 -11.38 23.52
N TYR A 411 3.02 -10.19 22.97
CA TYR A 411 3.04 -9.95 21.52
C TYR A 411 4.45 -9.80 20.95
N ALA A 412 5.50 -10.05 21.74
CA ALA A 412 6.90 -9.85 21.32
C ALA A 412 7.32 -10.74 20.12
N SER A 413 6.67 -11.89 19.95
CA SER A 413 6.88 -12.82 18.84
C SER A 413 6.07 -12.49 17.59
N LEU A 414 5.15 -11.52 17.64
CA LEU A 414 4.28 -11.15 16.52
C LEU A 414 5.02 -10.25 15.53
N GLN A 415 5.28 -10.76 14.33
CA GLN A 415 6.15 -10.14 13.33
C GLN A 415 5.59 -10.27 11.91
N ALA A 416 5.77 -9.22 11.10
CA ALA A 416 5.51 -9.25 9.67
C ALA A 416 6.75 -9.69 8.90
N VAL A 417 6.57 -10.32 7.73
CA VAL A 417 7.66 -10.68 6.81
C VAL A 417 7.74 -9.65 5.69
N VAL A 418 8.94 -9.15 5.41
CA VAL A 418 9.16 -8.11 4.39
C VAL A 418 10.28 -8.52 3.45
N PHE A 419 10.11 -8.30 2.14
CA PHE A 419 11.13 -8.48 1.10
C PHE A 419 11.45 -7.14 0.45
N GLY A 420 12.59 -6.54 0.82
CA GLY A 420 12.90 -5.14 0.45
C GLY A 420 11.81 -4.16 0.93
N PRO A 421 11.10 -3.47 0.01
CA PRO A 421 9.97 -2.60 0.36
C PRO A 421 8.60 -3.32 0.42
N PHE A 422 8.52 -4.61 0.05
CA PHE A 422 7.27 -5.35 -0.06
C PHE A 422 6.92 -6.08 1.24
N VAL A 423 5.81 -5.73 1.87
CA VAL A 423 5.22 -6.53 2.96
C VAL A 423 4.58 -7.76 2.35
N LEU A 424 4.98 -8.92 2.85
CA LEU A 424 4.43 -10.20 2.41
C LEU A 424 3.33 -10.64 3.37
N ALA A 425 2.21 -11.10 2.81
CA ALA A 425 1.11 -11.70 3.53
C ALA A 425 1.01 -13.18 3.16
N GLY A 426 0.82 -14.03 4.15
CA GLY A 426 0.64 -15.47 3.94
C GLY A 426 -0.83 -15.80 3.76
N LEU A 427 -1.16 -16.55 2.70
CA LEU A 427 -2.53 -16.99 2.50
C LEU A 427 -2.95 -17.93 3.65
N SER A 428 -4.04 -17.59 4.33
CA SER A 428 -4.48 -18.23 5.58
C SER A 428 -5.96 -18.01 5.88
N THR A 429 -6.55 -18.95 6.60
CA THR A 429 -7.93 -18.93 7.10
C THR A 429 -7.87 -19.05 8.62
N GLY A 430 -8.00 -17.94 9.34
CA GLY A 430 -7.77 -17.86 10.79
C GLY A 430 -6.32 -17.55 11.22
N ASP A 431 -6.09 -17.62 12.53
CA ASP A 431 -4.83 -17.27 13.19
C ASP A 431 -3.95 -18.51 13.40
N TRP A 432 -2.76 -18.50 12.83
CA TRP A 432 -1.84 -19.64 12.79
C TRP A 432 -0.40 -19.18 12.97
N ASP A 433 0.36 -19.91 13.80
CA ASP A 433 1.76 -19.57 14.06
C ASP A 433 2.69 -20.03 12.92
N ALA A 434 3.70 -19.19 12.63
CA ALA A 434 4.78 -19.52 11.72
C ALA A 434 6.01 -19.99 12.50
N LYS A 435 6.80 -20.92 11.91
CA LYS A 435 8.06 -21.49 12.44
C LYS A 435 7.91 -22.37 13.70
N ALA A 436 8.52 -23.57 13.68
CA ALA A 436 8.71 -24.43 14.84
C ALA A 436 10.22 -24.56 15.17
N GLY A 437 10.66 -24.18 16.37
CA GLY A 437 11.98 -24.51 16.91
C GLY A 437 13.14 -23.53 16.67
N ASN A 438 14.36 -23.97 17.00
CA ASN A 438 15.57 -23.16 17.28
C ASN A 438 16.30 -22.54 16.06
N GLY A 439 15.79 -22.67 14.83
CA GLY A 439 16.41 -22.04 13.67
C GLY A 439 16.33 -20.52 13.79
N SER A 440 17.46 -19.81 13.89
CA SER A 440 17.43 -18.35 14.09
C SER A 440 17.27 -17.58 12.78
N ALA A 441 17.64 -18.15 11.64
CA ALA A 441 17.69 -17.46 10.37
C ALA A 441 16.38 -17.60 9.57
N ILE A 442 16.01 -16.55 8.83
CA ILE A 442 14.80 -16.53 8.00
C ILE A 442 14.82 -17.58 6.88
N SER A 443 16.01 -17.91 6.38
CA SER A 443 16.23 -18.93 5.34
C SER A 443 15.92 -20.36 5.79
N ASP A 444 15.85 -20.62 7.10
CA ASP A 444 15.60 -21.96 7.62
C ASP A 444 14.13 -22.38 7.45
N TRP A 445 13.25 -21.36 7.44
CA TRP A 445 11.81 -21.53 7.41
C TRP A 445 11.11 -20.84 6.24
N ILE A 446 11.79 -19.98 5.46
CA ILE A 446 11.25 -19.42 4.22
C ILE A 446 12.09 -19.86 3.02
N THR A 447 11.44 -20.43 2.00
CA THR A 447 12.05 -20.86 0.74
C THR A 447 11.36 -20.23 -0.46
N THR A 448 12.08 -20.05 -1.57
CA THR A 448 11.49 -19.55 -2.82
C THR A 448 10.53 -20.56 -3.44
N VAL A 449 9.48 -20.08 -4.10
CA VAL A 449 8.59 -20.95 -4.89
C VAL A 449 9.33 -21.34 -6.18
N PRO A 450 9.49 -22.64 -6.48
CA PRO A 450 10.09 -23.08 -7.74
C PRO A 450 9.27 -22.59 -8.95
N PRO A 451 9.91 -22.20 -10.08
CA PRO A 451 9.18 -21.87 -11.29
C PRO A 451 8.29 -23.05 -11.73
N ALA A 452 6.99 -22.80 -11.91
CA ALA A 452 6.03 -23.83 -12.30
C ALA A 452 6.51 -24.61 -13.54
N HIS A 453 6.72 -25.91 -13.40
CA HIS A 453 7.05 -26.80 -14.52
C HIS A 453 5.76 -27.17 -15.27
N ASN A 454 5.56 -26.59 -16.45
CA ASN A 454 4.36 -26.75 -17.29
C ASN A 454 4.27 -28.08 -18.06
N SER A 455 4.91 -29.16 -17.60
CA SER A 455 4.70 -30.49 -18.20
C SER A 455 4.73 -31.57 -17.12
N GLN A 456 3.57 -31.86 -16.53
CA GLN A 456 3.41 -32.83 -15.44
C GLN A 456 2.91 -34.21 -15.90
N LEU A 457 2.74 -34.43 -17.22
CA LEU A 457 2.39 -35.76 -17.76
C LEU A 457 3.50 -36.77 -17.43
N GLY A 458 3.13 -37.83 -16.68
CA GLY A 458 4.07 -38.84 -16.18
C GLY A 458 4.72 -38.52 -14.83
N ALA A 459 4.36 -37.41 -14.17
CA ALA A 459 4.82 -37.09 -12.82
C ALA A 459 3.91 -37.70 -11.75
N SER A 460 4.52 -38.21 -10.67
CA SER A 460 3.81 -38.51 -9.43
C SER A 460 3.66 -37.23 -8.61
N ILE A 461 2.43 -36.86 -8.29
CA ILE A 461 2.09 -35.68 -7.49
C ILE A 461 1.55 -36.08 -6.12
N LEU A 462 1.67 -35.15 -5.17
CA LEU A 462 0.97 -35.20 -3.89
C LEU A 462 -0.14 -34.15 -3.94
N ILE A 463 -1.33 -34.50 -3.45
CA ILE A 463 -2.42 -33.53 -3.30
C ILE A 463 -2.45 -33.11 -1.83
N GLU A 464 -2.12 -31.85 -1.59
CA GLU A 464 -2.10 -31.24 -0.26
C GLU A 464 -3.26 -30.26 -0.15
N PRO A 465 -4.21 -30.45 0.78
CA PRO A 465 -5.30 -29.51 0.98
C PRO A 465 -4.76 -28.16 1.45
N PHE A 466 -5.25 -27.08 0.83
CA PHE A 466 -4.81 -25.72 1.11
C PHE A 466 -4.93 -25.34 2.60
N ASP A 467 -5.99 -25.77 3.28
CA ASP A 467 -6.23 -25.47 4.70
C ASP A 467 -5.55 -26.43 5.69
N LEU A 468 -4.97 -27.55 5.21
CA LEU A 468 -4.31 -28.56 6.06
C LEU A 468 -2.90 -28.94 5.54
N PRO A 469 -1.98 -27.99 5.41
CA PRO A 469 -0.65 -28.28 4.87
C PRO A 469 0.18 -29.17 5.79
N GLY A 470 1.14 -29.90 5.21
CA GLY A 470 1.82 -31.03 5.83
C GLY A 470 1.01 -32.33 5.77
N THR A 471 -0.32 -32.25 5.55
CA THR A 471 -1.13 -33.42 5.23
C THR A 471 -1.23 -33.64 3.74
N VAL A 472 -1.31 -34.90 3.35
CA VAL A 472 -1.53 -35.31 1.97
C VAL A 472 -2.78 -36.16 1.91
N ILE A 473 -3.52 -36.05 0.81
CA ILE A 473 -4.60 -36.97 0.50
C ILE A 473 -3.97 -38.31 0.16
N THR A 474 -4.34 -39.35 0.89
CA THR A 474 -3.91 -40.73 0.61
C THR A 474 -4.71 -41.31 -0.55
N ASN A 475 -4.27 -42.43 -1.10
CA ASN A 475 -4.97 -43.21 -2.10
C ASN A 475 -6.32 -43.77 -1.58
N ASN A 476 -6.57 -43.73 -0.25
CA ASN A 476 -7.87 -44.02 0.37
C ASN A 476 -8.75 -42.77 0.58
N LEU A 477 -8.36 -41.62 0.02
CA LEU A 477 -9.06 -40.33 0.16
C LEU A 477 -9.19 -39.84 1.61
N THR A 478 -8.25 -40.24 2.47
CA THR A 478 -8.12 -39.74 3.84
C THR A 478 -6.93 -38.79 3.94
N LEU A 479 -6.91 -37.98 5.00
CA LEU A 479 -5.80 -37.08 5.28
C LEU A 479 -4.73 -37.80 6.12
N SER A 480 -3.47 -37.67 5.74
CA SER A 480 -2.32 -38.21 6.47
C SER A 480 -1.22 -37.17 6.59
N ALA A 481 -0.62 -37.03 7.77
CA ALA A 481 0.58 -36.21 7.98
C ALA A 481 1.87 -36.89 7.49
N GLN A 482 1.82 -38.21 7.20
CA GLN A 482 2.97 -38.96 6.70
C GLN A 482 2.90 -39.08 5.17
N LYS A 483 3.91 -38.50 4.50
CA LYS A 483 4.11 -38.63 3.06
C LYS A 483 4.70 -40.02 2.78
N SER A 484 3.91 -40.88 2.14
CA SER A 484 4.34 -42.23 1.76
C SER A 484 3.96 -42.51 0.31
N THR A 485 4.33 -43.69 -0.20
CA THR A 485 3.88 -44.15 -1.52
C THR A 485 2.37 -44.20 -1.64
N ASP A 486 1.65 -44.40 -0.52
CA ASP A 486 0.17 -44.37 -0.44
C ASP A 486 -0.44 -42.98 -0.56
N SER A 487 0.36 -41.95 -0.81
CA SER A 487 -0.12 -40.57 -1.02
C SER A 487 0.13 -40.06 -2.43
N LEU A 488 0.81 -40.85 -3.28
CA LEU A 488 1.18 -40.44 -4.63
C LEU A 488 0.02 -40.67 -5.60
N PHE A 489 -0.19 -39.71 -6.49
CA PHE A 489 -1.07 -39.83 -7.64
C PHE A 489 -0.27 -39.62 -8.92
N ASN A 490 -0.35 -40.54 -9.86
CA ASN A 490 0.29 -40.39 -11.16
C ASN A 490 -0.64 -39.64 -12.10
N ILE A 491 -0.13 -38.57 -12.72
CA ILE A 491 -0.85 -37.89 -13.80
C ILE A 491 -0.60 -38.66 -15.10
N VAL A 492 -1.67 -39.22 -15.66
CA VAL A 492 -1.63 -39.94 -16.94
C VAL A 492 -2.54 -39.25 -17.97
N PRO A 493 -2.35 -39.48 -19.28
CA PRO A 493 -3.31 -39.04 -20.29
C PRO A 493 -4.72 -39.51 -19.95
N GLY A 494 -5.72 -38.66 -20.17
CA GLY A 494 -7.10 -38.97 -19.82
C GLY A 494 -7.61 -40.23 -20.50
N LEU A 495 -8.36 -41.02 -19.74
CA LEU A 495 -8.88 -42.31 -20.19
C LEU A 495 -9.98 -42.19 -21.26
N ASP A 496 -10.59 -41.01 -21.39
CA ASP A 496 -11.61 -40.70 -22.40
C ASP A 496 -11.04 -40.51 -23.81
N GLY A 497 -9.71 -40.50 -23.98
CA GLY A 497 -9.03 -40.33 -25.25
C GLY A 497 -8.95 -38.87 -25.74
N ASN A 498 -9.37 -37.90 -24.94
CA ASN A 498 -9.24 -36.49 -25.28
C ASN A 498 -7.78 -36.03 -25.07
N PRO A 499 -7.17 -35.28 -26.01
CA PRO A 499 -5.76 -34.89 -25.91
C PRO A 499 -5.46 -33.87 -24.80
N ASN A 500 -6.48 -33.21 -24.25
CA ASN A 500 -6.36 -32.20 -23.19
C ASN A 500 -6.91 -32.67 -21.83
N SER A 501 -7.27 -33.94 -21.71
CA SER A 501 -7.74 -34.52 -20.46
C SER A 501 -6.59 -35.25 -19.75
N VAL A 502 -6.66 -35.28 -18.42
CA VAL A 502 -5.75 -36.02 -17.56
C VAL A 502 -6.55 -36.90 -16.61
N SER A 503 -5.98 -38.03 -16.23
CA SER A 503 -6.52 -38.90 -15.19
C SER A 503 -5.51 -39.02 -14.05
N LEU A 504 -6.03 -39.06 -12.82
CA LEU A 504 -5.23 -39.20 -11.60
C LEU A 504 -5.29 -40.65 -11.13
N GLU A 505 -4.22 -41.40 -11.42
CA GLU A 505 -4.06 -42.80 -11.04
C GLU A 505 -3.46 -42.93 -9.64
N LEU A 506 -3.96 -43.86 -8.83
CA LEU A 506 -3.41 -44.15 -7.51
C LEU A 506 -2.02 -44.78 -7.63
N GLY A 507 -1.01 -44.18 -6.98
CA GLY A 507 0.37 -44.66 -7.03
C GLY A 507 0.57 -46.06 -6.45
N THR A 508 -0.21 -46.47 -5.44
CA THR A 508 -0.13 -47.83 -4.85
C THR A 508 -0.96 -48.86 -5.59
N LYS A 509 -1.89 -48.44 -6.46
CA LYS A 509 -2.82 -49.33 -7.18
C LYS A 509 -2.96 -48.90 -8.64
N PRO A 510 -1.99 -49.27 -9.50
CA PRO A 510 -2.10 -49.06 -10.93
C PRO A 510 -3.40 -49.64 -11.50
N GLY A 511 -4.08 -48.89 -12.37
CA GLY A 511 -5.39 -49.22 -12.90
C GLY A 511 -6.59 -48.73 -12.08
N CYS A 512 -6.35 -48.04 -10.96
CA CYS A 512 -7.37 -47.37 -10.14
C CYS A 512 -7.23 -45.84 -10.25
N PHE A 513 -8.35 -45.14 -10.47
CA PHE A 513 -8.37 -43.71 -10.78
C PHE A 513 -9.34 -42.96 -9.88
N LEU A 514 -9.05 -41.67 -9.65
CA LEU A 514 -10.03 -40.74 -9.11
C LEU A 514 -11.18 -40.56 -10.09
N VAL A 515 -12.41 -40.70 -9.61
CA VAL A 515 -13.62 -40.55 -10.41
C VAL A 515 -14.59 -39.56 -9.79
N THR A 516 -15.27 -38.83 -10.66
CA THR A 516 -16.44 -38.02 -10.32
C THR A 516 -17.62 -38.51 -11.16
N GLY A 517 -18.85 -38.49 -10.63
CA GLY A 517 -20.02 -38.88 -11.44
C GLY A 517 -20.15 -38.03 -12.71
N MET A 518 -20.77 -38.55 -13.78
CA MET A 518 -20.74 -37.94 -15.13
C MET A 518 -21.34 -36.51 -15.23
N ASN A 519 -22.04 -36.02 -14.20
CA ASN A 519 -22.56 -34.66 -14.11
C ASN A 519 -22.15 -34.04 -12.77
N TYR A 520 -21.14 -33.15 -12.79
CA TYR A 520 -20.64 -32.49 -11.58
C TYR A 520 -21.55 -31.35 -11.11
N SER A 521 -21.80 -31.31 -9.80
CA SER A 521 -22.45 -30.21 -9.08
C SER A 521 -21.76 -30.01 -7.73
N ALA A 522 -21.86 -28.82 -7.16
CA ALA A 522 -21.32 -28.56 -5.82
C ALA A 522 -21.89 -29.58 -4.80
N GLY A 523 -21.00 -30.26 -4.06
CA GLY A 523 -21.37 -31.32 -3.10
C GLY A 523 -21.21 -32.76 -3.61
N THR A 524 -20.88 -32.98 -4.89
CA THR A 524 -20.57 -34.31 -5.42
C THR A 524 -19.29 -34.87 -4.78
N LYS A 525 -19.37 -36.08 -4.21
CA LYS A 525 -18.21 -36.76 -3.58
C LYS A 525 -17.28 -37.37 -4.63
N ILE A 526 -15.97 -37.17 -4.46
CA ILE A 526 -14.92 -37.86 -5.22
C ILE A 526 -14.80 -39.30 -4.70
N GLN A 527 -14.61 -40.26 -5.62
CA GLN A 527 -14.41 -41.68 -5.29
C GLN A 527 -13.22 -42.25 -6.07
N VAL A 528 -12.85 -43.49 -5.77
CA VAL A 528 -11.84 -44.26 -6.51
C VAL A 528 -12.53 -45.41 -7.22
N SER A 529 -12.23 -45.63 -8.50
CA SER A 529 -12.70 -46.80 -9.25
C SER A 529 -11.57 -47.44 -10.06
N CYS A 530 -11.59 -48.77 -10.17
CA CYS A 530 -10.55 -49.55 -10.83
C CYS A 530 -11.06 -50.21 -12.11
N LYS A 531 -10.21 -50.29 -13.13
CA LYS A 531 -10.52 -50.97 -14.40
C LYS A 531 -10.85 -52.46 -14.23
N SER A 532 -10.36 -53.10 -13.16
CA SER A 532 -10.63 -54.52 -12.86
C SER A 532 -12.00 -54.78 -12.23
N SER A 533 -12.69 -53.75 -11.72
CA SER A 533 -13.98 -53.89 -11.00
C SER A 533 -15.22 -53.66 -11.86
N LEU A 534 -15.07 -53.26 -13.12
CA LEU A 534 -16.16 -53.14 -14.08
C LEU A 534 -15.63 -53.60 -15.45
N GLN A 535 -16.24 -54.62 -16.06
CA GLN A 535 -16.25 -54.65 -17.53
C GLN A 535 -16.76 -53.28 -17.97
N SER A 536 -16.02 -52.59 -18.84
CA SER A 536 -16.33 -51.24 -19.34
C SER A 536 -17.70 -51.23 -20.04
N ILE A 537 -18.79 -51.17 -19.27
CA ILE A 537 -20.13 -50.97 -19.81
C ILE A 537 -20.19 -49.50 -20.23
N GLY A 538 -19.87 -49.25 -21.51
CA GLY A 538 -20.19 -48.00 -22.21
C GLY A 538 -19.28 -46.80 -22.00
N GLY A 539 -18.01 -46.95 -21.59
CA GLY A 539 -17.07 -45.81 -21.50
C GLY A 539 -17.29 -44.85 -20.31
N ILE A 540 -18.16 -45.23 -19.37
CA ILE A 540 -18.58 -44.39 -18.24
C ILE A 540 -17.43 -44.12 -17.27
N LEU A 541 -16.58 -45.12 -17.02
CA LEU A 541 -15.42 -44.96 -16.13
C LEU A 541 -14.40 -44.00 -16.75
N GLU A 542 -14.16 -44.15 -18.05
CA GLU A 542 -13.23 -43.36 -18.82
C GLU A 542 -13.62 -41.88 -18.82
N GLN A 543 -14.91 -41.57 -18.97
CA GLN A 543 -15.43 -40.21 -18.85
C GLN A 543 -15.40 -39.70 -17.41
N ALA A 544 -15.78 -40.52 -16.43
CA ALA A 544 -15.81 -40.16 -15.01
C ALA A 544 -14.41 -39.93 -14.39
N ALA A 545 -13.38 -40.55 -14.95
CA ALA A 545 -12.00 -40.50 -14.49
C ALA A 545 -11.13 -39.47 -15.24
N SER A 546 -11.70 -38.76 -16.22
CA SER A 546 -10.96 -37.82 -17.07
C SER A 546 -11.32 -36.39 -16.70
N PHE A 547 -10.30 -35.58 -16.39
CA PHE A 547 -10.42 -34.20 -15.97
C PHE A 547 -9.82 -33.29 -17.03
N SER A 548 -10.53 -32.23 -17.43
CA SER A 548 -9.97 -31.20 -18.30
C SER A 548 -8.89 -30.43 -17.56
N GLN A 549 -7.69 -30.36 -18.10
CA GLN A 549 -6.67 -29.44 -17.57
C GLN A 549 -7.05 -28.02 -17.98
N THR A 550 -7.43 -27.19 -17.01
CA THR A 550 -7.66 -25.76 -17.23
C THR A 550 -6.44 -24.96 -16.79
N ASP A 551 -6.35 -23.70 -17.22
CA ASP A 551 -5.42 -22.75 -16.62
C ASP A 551 -5.62 -22.71 -15.09
N PRO A 552 -4.54 -22.54 -14.32
CA PRO A 552 -4.66 -22.46 -12.87
C PRO A 552 -5.59 -21.30 -12.50
N LEU A 553 -6.46 -21.52 -11.50
CA LEU A 553 -7.37 -20.49 -10.99
C LEU A 553 -6.62 -19.20 -10.62
N ARG A 554 -5.35 -19.34 -10.21
CA ARG A 554 -4.42 -18.25 -9.98
C ARG A 554 -2.98 -18.72 -10.12
N GLN A 555 -2.14 -17.92 -10.77
CA GLN A 555 -0.68 -18.11 -10.75
C GLN A 555 -0.08 -17.39 -9.54
N CYS A 556 0.95 -17.97 -8.94
CA CYS A 556 1.70 -17.31 -7.88
C CYS A 556 2.33 -16.01 -8.39
N HIS A 557 2.37 -14.98 -7.56
CA HIS A 557 3.10 -13.77 -7.87
C HIS A 557 4.61 -14.08 -8.08
N PRO A 558 5.34 -13.38 -8.96
CA PRO A 558 6.79 -13.61 -9.14
C PRO A 558 7.60 -13.48 -7.84
N ILE A 559 7.12 -12.64 -6.92
CA ILE A 559 7.67 -12.44 -5.58
C ILE A 559 6.91 -13.32 -4.57
N SER A 560 6.87 -14.64 -4.79
CA SER A 560 6.24 -15.57 -3.85
C SER A 560 7.25 -16.47 -3.15
N PHE A 561 6.99 -16.72 -1.87
CA PHE A 561 7.79 -17.57 -0.99
C PHE A 561 6.90 -18.58 -0.25
N VAL A 562 7.48 -19.67 0.20
CA VAL A 562 6.83 -20.64 1.10
C VAL A 562 7.44 -20.50 2.48
N ALA A 563 6.63 -20.12 3.46
CA ALA A 563 7.01 -20.10 4.87
C ALA A 563 6.53 -21.38 5.57
N LYS A 564 7.39 -22.00 6.38
CA LYS A 564 7.04 -23.14 7.23
C LYS A 564 6.36 -22.65 8.51
N GLY A 565 5.17 -23.15 8.81
CA GLY A 565 4.50 -22.98 10.10
C GLY A 565 4.53 -24.23 10.95
N MET A 566 3.98 -24.13 12.17
CA MET A 566 3.97 -25.25 13.11
C MET A 566 3.05 -26.38 12.66
N ILE A 567 1.84 -26.01 12.22
CA ILE A 567 0.80 -26.93 11.76
C ILE A 567 0.80 -26.99 10.23
N ARG A 568 1.31 -25.94 9.58
CA ARG A 568 0.87 -25.55 8.23
C ARG A 568 1.93 -24.68 7.53
N ASN A 569 2.19 -24.87 6.23
CA ASN A 569 2.99 -23.93 5.43
C ASN A 569 2.12 -22.78 4.89
N PHE A 570 2.72 -21.63 4.62
CA PHE A 570 2.07 -20.45 4.06
C PHE A 570 2.70 -20.04 2.74
N LEU A 571 1.86 -19.81 1.72
CA LEU A 571 2.29 -19.09 0.53
C LEU A 571 2.30 -17.60 0.85
N LEU A 572 3.50 -17.03 0.94
CA LEU A 572 3.72 -15.61 1.15
C LEU A 572 3.74 -14.88 -0.20
N GLU A 573 2.91 -13.86 -0.35
CA GLU A 573 2.89 -12.98 -1.52
C GLU A 573 2.85 -11.51 -1.09
N PRO A 574 3.22 -10.55 -1.96
CA PRO A 574 3.09 -9.13 -1.61
C PRO A 574 1.63 -8.79 -1.31
N LEU A 575 1.36 -8.06 -0.22
CA LEU A 575 -0.01 -7.75 0.20
C LEU A 575 -0.83 -7.02 -0.89
N TYR A 576 -0.16 -6.23 -1.72
CA TYR A 576 -0.78 -5.53 -2.85
C TYR A 576 -1.13 -6.45 -4.02
N SER A 577 -0.75 -7.74 -4.04
CA SER A 577 -1.23 -8.70 -5.05
C SER A 577 -2.54 -9.36 -4.63
N LEU A 578 -2.84 -9.40 -3.34
CA LEU A 578 -4.03 -10.05 -2.79
C LEU A 578 -5.27 -9.17 -2.96
N ARG A 579 -6.40 -9.80 -3.29
CA ARG A 579 -7.69 -9.14 -3.52
C ARG A 579 -8.73 -9.71 -2.58
N ASP A 580 -9.29 -10.84 -2.96
CA ASP A 580 -10.41 -11.46 -2.25
C ASP A 580 -9.93 -12.60 -1.32
N GLU A 581 -8.66 -12.97 -1.43
CA GLU A 581 -8.08 -14.04 -0.65
C GLU A 581 -7.98 -13.69 0.84
N PHE A 582 -8.05 -14.74 1.66
CA PHE A 582 -7.81 -14.63 3.10
C PHE A 582 -6.31 -14.72 3.39
N TYR A 583 -5.81 -13.84 4.26
CA TYR A 583 -4.40 -13.70 4.54
C TYR A 583 -4.09 -13.27 5.98
N THR A 584 -2.85 -13.52 6.39
CA THR A 584 -2.25 -13.04 7.63
C THR A 584 -1.00 -12.21 7.29
N VAL A 585 -0.91 -11.00 7.83
CA VAL A 585 0.27 -10.12 7.70
C VAL A 585 1.28 -10.38 8.82
N TYR A 586 0.78 -10.52 10.04
CA TYR A 586 1.58 -10.70 11.23
C TYR A 586 1.51 -12.14 11.72
N PHE A 587 2.65 -12.80 11.81
CA PHE A 587 2.78 -14.16 12.29
C PHE A 587 3.42 -14.17 13.67
N ASN A 588 2.98 -15.07 14.52
CA ASN A 588 3.73 -15.42 15.72
C ASN A 588 4.96 -16.24 15.30
N ILE A 589 6.16 -15.68 15.43
CA ILE A 589 7.42 -16.30 15.03
C ILE A 589 8.19 -16.68 16.29
N GLY A 590 8.11 -17.96 16.69
CA GLY A 590 8.87 -18.50 17.82
C GLY A 590 8.08 -18.73 19.12
N ALA A 591 6.76 -18.91 19.03
CA ALA A 591 5.98 -19.52 20.10
C ALA A 591 6.25 -21.03 20.23
#